data_AF-A0A4Y2S266-F1
#
_entry.id   AF-A0A4Y2S266-F1
#
_cell.length_a   1.000
_cell.length_b   1.000
_cell.length_c   1.000
_cell.angle_alpha   90.00
_cell.angle_beta   90.00
_cell.angle_gamma   90.00
#
_symmetry.space_group_name_H-M   'P 1'
#
loop_
_entity.id
_entity.type
_entity.pdbx_description
1 polymer ?
#
loop_
_entity_poly.entity_id
_entity_poly.type
_entity_poly.pdbx_seq_one_letter_code
_entity_poly.pdbx_strand_id
1 'polypeptide(L)'
;METNRLIKRKATVRKLALKSVNPDLFDEFKSLRSSVKHNIQKDYNTYLRHMENDLVLDPRRFWSYFKNKNTNSPNSLFYNNVRYNNDGDIANAFADYFSSVFKPSTDFDGNDKCKSDCVGDLVKIGNVTYDDVVWLSVN
;
A
#
# COMPACT_ATOMS: atom_id res chain seq x y z
N MET A 1 -19.83 -4.30 11.72
CA MET A 1 -20.90 -5.14 12.33
C MET A 1 -21.90 -5.66 11.30
N GLU A 2 -22.30 -4.85 10.32
CA GLU A 2 -23.31 -5.24 9.32
C GLU A 2 -22.84 -6.36 8.35
N THR A 3 -21.61 -6.29 7.84
CA THR A 3 -21.07 -7.29 6.89
C THR A 3 -21.00 -8.70 7.48
N ASN A 4 -20.60 -8.84 8.76
CA ASN A 4 -20.58 -10.13 9.45
C ASN A 4 -21.97 -10.73 9.64
N ARG A 5 -22.98 -9.89 9.91
CA ARG A 5 -24.38 -10.33 9.99
C ARG A 5 -24.86 -10.88 8.65
N LEU A 6 -24.56 -10.18 7.56
CA LEU A 6 -24.90 -10.61 6.21
C LEU A 6 -24.16 -11.90 5.80
N ILE A 7 -22.89 -12.07 6.19
CA ILE A 7 -22.13 -13.31 5.95
C ILE A 7 -22.81 -14.49 6.65
N LYS A 8 -23.19 -14.33 7.93
CA LYS A 8 -23.91 -15.36 8.69
C LYS A 8 -25.25 -15.69 8.04
N ARG A 9 -26.07 -14.68 7.71
CA ARG A 9 -27.37 -14.87 7.05
C ARG A 9 -27.21 -15.58 5.70
N LYS A 10 -26.27 -15.15 4.85
CA LYS A 10 -25.96 -15.79 3.57
C LYS A 10 -25.62 -17.27 3.74
N ALA A 11 -24.83 -17.62 4.77
CA ALA A 11 -24.47 -19.01 5.04
C ALA A 11 -25.70 -19.85 5.44
N THR A 12 -26.59 -19.29 6.26
CA THR A 12 -27.85 -19.94 6.64
C THR A 12 -28.77 -20.15 5.44
N VAL A 13 -29.04 -19.09 4.66
CA VAL A 13 -29.93 -19.16 3.48
C VAL A 13 -29.38 -20.13 2.43
N ARG A 14 -28.05 -20.19 2.22
CA ARG A 14 -27.43 -21.20 1.34
C ARG A 14 -27.78 -22.62 1.77
N LYS A 15 -27.71 -22.93 3.06
CA LYS A 15 -28.03 -24.27 3.58
C LYS A 15 -29.51 -24.62 3.36
N LEU A 16 -30.42 -23.65 3.45
CA LEU A 16 -31.85 -23.84 3.21
C LEU A 16 -32.18 -24.00 1.72
N ALA A 17 -31.59 -23.14 0.87
CA ALA A 17 -31.76 -23.18 -0.58
C ALA A 17 -31.22 -24.48 -1.21
N LEU A 18 -30.21 -25.12 -0.59
CA LEU A 18 -29.72 -26.43 -1.05
C LEU A 18 -30.62 -27.61 -0.66
N LYS A 19 -31.46 -27.45 0.38
CA LYS A 19 -32.35 -28.51 0.88
C LYS A 19 -33.77 -28.43 0.32
N SER A 20 -34.14 -27.29 -0.26
CA SER A 20 -35.50 -27.02 -0.74
C SER A 20 -35.49 -26.60 -2.20
N VAL A 21 -36.54 -26.94 -2.93
CA VAL A 21 -36.76 -26.49 -4.32
C VAL A 21 -37.50 -25.14 -4.32
N ASN A 22 -37.23 -24.28 -3.33
CA ASN A 22 -37.87 -22.98 -3.22
C ASN A 22 -37.05 -21.93 -4.00
N PRO A 23 -37.57 -21.38 -5.11
CA PRO A 23 -36.87 -20.38 -5.92
C PRO A 23 -36.56 -19.09 -5.13
N ASP A 24 -37.44 -18.69 -4.21
CA ASP A 24 -37.29 -17.45 -3.41
C ASP A 24 -36.05 -17.51 -2.52
N LEU A 25 -35.76 -18.67 -1.92
CA LEU A 25 -34.57 -18.88 -1.10
C LEU A 25 -33.28 -18.80 -1.93
N PHE A 26 -33.34 -19.24 -3.19
CA PHE A 26 -32.19 -19.17 -4.08
C PHE A 26 -31.92 -17.74 -4.54
N ASP A 27 -32.96 -16.96 -4.83
CA ASP A 27 -32.81 -15.56 -5.20
C ASP A 27 -32.41 -14.68 -4.01
N GLU A 28 -32.91 -14.96 -2.80
CA GLU A 28 -32.40 -14.35 -1.57
C GLU A 28 -30.90 -14.65 -1.39
N PHE A 29 -30.48 -15.90 -1.61
CA PHE A 29 -29.06 -16.27 -1.53
C PHE A 29 -28.21 -15.48 -2.55
N LYS A 30 -28.66 -15.32 -3.80
CA LYS A 30 -27.95 -14.52 -4.80
C LYS A 30 -27.82 -13.06 -4.37
N SER A 31 -28.91 -12.48 -3.88
CA SER A 31 -28.93 -11.10 -3.38
C SER A 31 -27.95 -10.93 -2.22
N LEU A 32 -28.01 -11.80 -1.21
CA LEU A 32 -27.09 -11.79 -0.08
C LEU A 32 -25.64 -12.00 -0.50
N ARG A 33 -25.36 -12.87 -1.48
CA ARG A 33 -24.02 -13.06 -2.02
C ARG A 33 -23.49 -11.78 -2.66
N SER A 34 -24.32 -11.08 -3.44
CA SER A 34 -23.96 -9.81 -4.06
C SER A 34 -23.67 -8.74 -3.00
N SER A 35 -24.57 -8.57 -2.03
CA SER A 35 -24.43 -7.60 -0.95
C SER A 35 -23.20 -7.85 -0.08
N VAL A 36 -22.92 -9.12 0.27
CA VAL A 36 -21.70 -9.47 1.02
C VAL A 36 -20.45 -9.13 0.22
N LYS A 37 -20.41 -9.45 -1.08
CA LYS A 37 -19.26 -9.13 -1.93
C LYS A 37 -19.04 -7.61 -1.99
N HIS A 38 -20.11 -6.85 -2.22
CA HIS A 38 -20.05 -5.39 -2.26
C HIS A 38 -19.56 -4.79 -0.94
N ASN A 39 -20.12 -5.24 0.19
CA ASN A 39 -19.76 -4.70 1.50
C ASN A 39 -18.33 -5.06 1.91
N ILE A 40 -17.85 -6.27 1.62
CA ILE A 40 -16.44 -6.62 1.86
C ILE A 40 -15.52 -5.68 1.07
N GLN A 41 -15.81 -5.46 -0.22
CA GLN A 41 -15.01 -4.55 -1.04
C GLN A 41 -15.04 -3.12 -0.51
N LYS A 42 -16.23 -2.64 -0.12
CA LYS A 42 -16.44 -1.31 0.44
C LYS A 42 -15.66 -1.14 1.75
N ASP A 43 -15.82 -2.05 2.70
CA ASP A 43 -15.14 -2.02 4.00
C ASP A 43 -13.63 -2.05 3.83
N TYR A 44 -13.14 -2.86 2.88
CA TYR A 44 -11.72 -2.93 2.54
C TYR A 44 -11.19 -1.63 1.92
N ASN A 45 -11.92 -1.02 0.99
CA ASN A 45 -11.54 0.28 0.42
C ASN A 45 -11.54 1.39 1.46
N THR A 46 -12.51 1.36 2.38
CA THR A 46 -12.57 2.28 3.53
C THR A 46 -11.35 2.09 4.43
N TYR A 47 -10.97 0.85 4.73
CA TYR A 47 -9.76 0.55 5.49
C TYR A 47 -8.49 1.09 4.82
N LEU A 48 -8.33 0.91 3.50
CA LEU A 48 -7.19 1.46 2.76
C LEU A 48 -7.13 2.98 2.84
N ARG A 49 -8.26 3.68 2.61
CA ARG A 49 -8.32 5.14 2.72
C ARG A 49 -7.97 5.65 4.11
N HIS A 50 -8.43 4.98 5.16
CA HIS A 50 -8.06 5.34 6.53
C HIS A 50 -6.56 5.17 6.76
N MET A 51 -5.97 4.07 6.31
CA MET A 51 -4.53 3.84 6.42
C MET A 51 -3.70 4.89 5.65
N GLU A 52 -4.14 5.27 4.45
CA GLU A 52 -3.49 6.32 3.65
C GLU A 52 -3.56 7.69 4.32
N ASN A 53 -4.73 8.06 4.87
CA ASN A 53 -4.90 9.32 5.59
C ASN A 53 -4.09 9.35 6.89
N ASP A 54 -3.96 8.21 7.56
CA ASP A 54 -3.22 8.07 8.81
C ASP A 54 -1.70 7.90 8.57
N LEU A 55 -1.23 7.95 7.32
CA LEU A 55 0.19 7.72 6.96
C LEU A 55 1.15 8.64 7.72
N VAL A 56 0.77 9.91 7.90
CA VAL A 56 1.61 10.89 8.63
C VAL A 56 1.61 10.60 10.13
N LEU A 57 0.52 10.06 10.67
CA LEU A 57 0.35 9.79 12.10
C LEU A 57 0.99 8.46 12.53
N ASP A 58 0.81 7.41 11.72
CA ASP A 58 1.33 6.07 11.97
C ASP A 58 1.89 5.43 10.69
N PRO A 59 3.08 5.88 10.24
CA PRO A 59 3.73 5.31 9.06
C PRO A 59 4.11 3.84 9.25
N ARG A 60 4.30 3.37 10.48
CA ARG A 60 4.66 1.97 10.77
C ARG A 60 3.54 1.02 10.34
N ARG A 61 2.29 1.38 10.61
CA ARG A 61 1.13 0.57 10.22
C ARG A 61 0.98 0.48 8.70
N PHE A 62 1.20 1.58 7.99
CA PHE A 62 1.22 1.60 6.53
C PHE A 62 2.29 0.65 5.98
N TRP A 63 3.55 0.81 6.39
CA TRP A 63 4.65 -0.01 5.88
C TRP A 63 4.52 -1.50 6.27
N SER A 64 3.99 -1.80 7.46
CA SER A 64 3.72 -3.18 7.89
C SER A 64 2.72 -3.88 6.96
N TYR A 65 1.68 -3.17 6.51
CA TYR A 65 0.71 -3.70 5.56
C TYR A 65 1.36 -4.04 4.20
N PHE A 66 2.19 -3.15 3.66
CA PHE A 66 2.86 -3.37 2.37
C PHE A 66 3.99 -4.41 2.44
N LYS A 67 4.68 -4.53 3.58
CA LYS A 67 5.77 -5.51 3.77
C LYS A 67 5.32 -6.95 3.52
N ASN A 68 4.09 -7.28 3.89
CA ASN A 68 3.54 -8.63 3.74
C ASN A 68 2.83 -8.85 2.40
N LYS A 69 2.77 -7.82 1.55
CA LYS A 69 2.06 -7.86 0.27
C LYS A 69 3.09 -8.12 -0.83
N ASN A 70 3.07 -9.32 -1.41
CA ASN A 70 3.86 -9.61 -2.60
C ASN A 70 3.18 -8.98 -3.82
N THR A 71 3.29 -7.66 -3.94
CA THR A 71 2.81 -6.93 -5.11
C THR A 71 3.96 -6.75 -6.08
N ASN A 72 3.84 -7.35 -7.27
CA ASN A 72 4.65 -6.96 -8.41
C ASN A 72 4.56 -5.44 -8.62
N SER A 73 5.61 -4.84 -9.19
CA SER A 73 5.60 -3.44 -9.61
C SER A 73 4.32 -3.11 -10.37
N PRO A 74 3.73 -1.91 -10.17
CA PRO A 74 2.49 -1.56 -10.86
C PRO A 74 2.71 -1.61 -12.38
N ASN A 75 1.92 -2.45 -13.07
CA ASN A 75 2.00 -2.57 -14.54
C ASN A 75 1.72 -1.25 -15.29
N SER A 76 1.09 -0.28 -14.63
CA SER A 76 0.87 1.05 -15.20
C SER A 76 0.69 2.10 -14.11
N LEU A 77 1.19 3.31 -14.36
CA LEU A 77 0.99 4.51 -13.54
C LEU A 77 0.15 5.53 -14.33
N PHE A 78 -0.77 6.23 -13.67
CA PHE A 78 -1.45 7.38 -14.25
C PHE A 78 -1.04 8.64 -13.49
N TYR A 79 -0.36 9.55 -14.17
CA TYR A 79 0.14 10.79 -13.59
C TYR A 79 0.07 11.91 -14.63
N ASN A 80 -0.35 13.11 -14.20
CA ASN A 80 -0.49 14.29 -15.07
C ASN A 80 -1.27 14.03 -16.38
N ASN A 81 -2.39 13.31 -16.30
CA ASN A 81 -3.21 12.87 -17.44
C ASN A 81 -2.52 11.94 -18.46
N VAL A 82 -1.32 11.44 -18.15
CA VAL A 82 -0.56 10.49 -18.96
C VAL A 82 -0.57 9.12 -18.28
N ARG A 83 -0.71 8.07 -19.09
CA ARG A 83 -0.57 6.68 -18.64
C ARG A 83 0.80 6.16 -19.04
N TYR A 84 1.58 5.72 -18.06
CA TYR A 84 2.88 5.09 -18.22
C TYR A 84 2.75 3.58 -18.02
N ASN A 85 3.32 2.77 -18.91
CA ASN A 85 3.17 1.30 -18.88
C ASN A 85 4.52 0.55 -18.82
N ASN A 86 5.66 1.26 -18.89
CA ASN A 86 6.98 0.66 -18.77
C ASN A 86 7.64 1.16 -17.49
N ASP A 87 8.48 0.30 -16.89
CA ASP A 87 9.05 0.54 -15.57
C ASP A 87 9.93 1.80 -15.52
N GLY A 88 10.66 2.10 -16.62
CA GLY A 88 11.53 3.26 -16.71
C GLY A 88 10.76 4.59 -16.67
N ASP A 89 9.71 4.71 -17.46
CA ASP A 89 8.86 5.91 -17.48
C ASP A 89 8.05 6.05 -16.18
N ILE A 90 7.63 4.93 -15.58
CA ILE A 90 6.99 4.94 -14.26
C ILE A 90 7.99 5.49 -13.22
N ALA A 91 9.23 5.02 -13.21
CA ALA A 91 10.26 5.49 -12.30
C ALA A 91 10.58 6.98 -12.52
N ASN A 92 10.68 7.43 -13.78
CA ASN A 92 10.89 8.83 -14.12
C ASN A 92 9.72 9.71 -13.64
N ALA A 93 8.47 9.29 -13.86
CA ALA A 93 7.29 10.02 -13.40
C ALA A 93 7.26 10.15 -11.86
N PHE A 94 7.69 9.11 -11.14
CA PHE A 94 7.88 9.21 -9.68
C PHE A 94 8.99 10.20 -9.31
N ALA A 95 10.14 10.15 -9.98
CA ALA A 95 11.25 11.06 -9.72
C ALA A 95 10.84 12.53 -9.95
N ASP A 96 10.15 12.80 -11.06
CA ASP A 96 9.60 14.11 -11.39
C ASP A 96 8.66 14.61 -10.28
N TYR A 97 7.70 13.78 -9.87
CA TYR A 97 6.78 14.12 -8.79
C TYR A 97 7.52 14.41 -7.48
N PHE A 98 8.40 13.52 -7.02
CA PHE A 98 9.10 13.68 -5.75
C PHE A 98 10.04 14.88 -5.75
N SER A 99 10.72 15.15 -6.87
CA SER A 99 11.56 16.34 -7.02
C SER A 99 10.74 17.64 -6.89
N SER A 100 9.49 17.65 -7.37
CA SER A 100 8.63 18.84 -7.34
C SER A 100 8.08 19.16 -5.94
N VAL A 101 7.88 18.14 -5.09
CA VAL A 101 7.33 18.31 -3.72
C VAL A 101 8.42 18.36 -2.66
N PHE A 102 9.61 17.86 -2.95
CA PHE A 102 10.74 17.92 -2.05
C PHE A 102 11.26 19.36 -1.97
N LYS A 103 11.19 19.95 -0.79
CA LYS A 103 11.81 21.25 -0.51
C LYS A 103 13.17 20.98 0.13
N PRO A 104 14.29 21.29 -0.55
CA PRO A 104 15.59 21.25 0.09
C PRO A 104 15.56 22.21 1.29
N SER A 105 16.00 21.75 2.47
CA SER A 105 16.27 22.69 3.55
C SER A 105 17.43 23.57 3.10
N THR A 106 17.16 24.83 2.77
CA THR A 106 18.22 25.82 2.48
C THR A 106 19.03 26.16 3.72
N ASP A 107 18.54 25.76 4.89
CA ASP A 107 19.14 26.04 6.18
C ASP A 107 19.78 24.76 6.72
N PHE A 108 20.91 24.36 6.14
CA PHE A 108 21.92 23.70 6.95
C PHE A 108 22.61 24.79 7.78
N ASP A 109 21.92 25.34 8.78
CA ASP A 109 22.65 25.93 9.90
C ASP A 109 23.40 24.76 10.53
N GLY A 110 24.73 24.80 10.53
CA GLY A 110 25.60 23.73 11.02
C GLY A 110 25.47 23.43 12.51
N ASN A 111 24.35 23.81 13.14
CA ASN A 111 24.05 23.69 14.56
C ASN A 111 22.88 22.75 14.89
N ASP A 112 22.26 22.08 13.92
CA ASP A 112 21.32 21.00 14.21
C ASP A 112 22.07 19.77 14.74
N LYS A 113 22.48 19.85 16.01
CA LYS A 113 22.78 18.68 16.82
C LYS A 113 21.51 17.84 16.85
N CYS A 114 21.46 16.82 16.01
CA CYS A 114 20.61 15.67 16.24
C CYS A 114 20.84 15.24 17.70
N LYS A 115 19.88 15.50 18.59
CA LYS A 115 19.86 14.85 19.91
C LYS A 115 19.46 13.40 19.67
N SER A 116 20.39 12.65 19.09
CA SER A 116 20.31 11.21 19.07
C SER A 116 20.70 10.74 20.47
N ASP A 117 19.69 10.44 21.29
CA ASP A 117 19.85 9.45 22.36
C ASP A 117 20.00 8.02 21.75
N CYS A 118 20.20 7.92 20.43
CA CYS A 118 20.63 6.73 19.74
C CYS A 118 22.12 6.52 20.02
N VAL A 119 22.42 5.63 20.97
CA VAL A 119 23.72 4.95 21.04
C VAL A 119 23.82 4.02 19.82
N GLY A 120 24.14 4.60 18.68
CA GLY A 120 24.49 3.89 17.46
C GLY A 120 25.66 4.64 16.86
N ASP A 121 26.81 3.97 16.74
CA ASP A 121 28.00 4.55 16.16
C ASP A 121 27.66 5.20 14.82
N LEU A 122 27.90 6.52 14.74
CA LEU A 122 27.71 7.30 13.55
C LEU A 122 28.71 6.79 12.49
N VAL A 123 28.31 5.82 11.68
CA VAL A 123 29.13 5.33 10.57
C VAL A 123 29.18 6.45 9.53
N LYS A 124 30.28 7.20 9.52
CA LYS A 124 30.62 8.09 8.42
C LYS A 124 31.06 7.22 7.25
N ILE A 125 30.20 7.10 6.25
CA ILE A 125 30.59 6.50 4.97
C ILE A 125 31.59 7.48 4.33
N GLY A 126 32.82 7.02 4.13
CA GLY A 126 33.87 7.79 3.46
C GLY A 126 33.52 8.03 1.99
N ASN A 127 34.16 9.02 1.37
CA ASN A 127 34.03 9.25 -0.06
C ASN A 127 34.51 8.00 -0.82
N VAL A 128 33.64 7.47 -1.68
CA VAL A 128 33.96 6.32 -2.54
C VAL A 128 35.02 6.76 -3.56
N THR A 129 36.15 6.07 -3.57
CA THR A 129 37.25 6.30 -4.51
C THR A 129 37.14 5.37 -5.71
N TYR A 130 37.84 5.69 -6.80
CA TYR A 130 37.84 4.86 -8.01
C TYR A 130 38.30 3.42 -7.71
N ASP A 131 39.23 3.25 -6.76
CA ASP A 131 39.73 1.93 -6.35
C ASP A 131 38.64 1.07 -5.70
N ASP A 132 37.68 1.67 -5.00
CA ASP A 132 36.54 0.95 -4.38
C ASP A 132 35.57 0.37 -5.43
N VAL A 133 35.48 1.01 -6.61
CA VAL A 133 34.62 0.59 -7.72
C VAL A 133 35.28 -0.53 -8.54
N VAL A 134 36.61 -0.52 -8.63
CA VAL A 134 37.38 -1.56 -9.36
C VAL A 134 37.23 -2.93 -8.69
N TRP A 135 37.20 -2.98 -7.35
CA TRP A 135 36.99 -4.22 -6.60
C TRP A 135 35.62 -4.87 -6.81
N LEU A 136 34.59 -4.09 -7.17
CA LEU A 136 33.25 -4.61 -7.45
C LEU A 136 33.06 -5.10 -8.88
N SER A 137 34.01 -4.78 -9.77
CA SER A 137 33.95 -5.13 -11.20
C SER A 137 34.65 -6.45 -11.54
N VAL A 138 35.23 -7.13 -10.53
CA VAL A 138 35.81 -8.48 -10.68
C VAL A 138 35.09 -9.44 -9.74
N ASN A 139 33.84 -9.78 -10.07
CA ASN A 139 33.17 -11.03 -9.72
C ASN A 139 32.05 -11.31 -10.73
#